data_AF-A0A6N6S7Q9-F1
#
_entry.id   AF-A0A6N6S7Q9-F1
#
_cell.length_a   1.000
_cell.length_b   1.000
_cell.length_c   1.000
_cell.angle_alpha   90.00
_cell.angle_beta   90.00
_cell.angle_gamma   90.00
#
_symmetry.space_group_name_H-M   'P 1'
#
loop_
_entity.id
_entity.type
_entity.pdbx_description
1 polymer ?
#
loop_
_entity_poly.entity_id
_entity_poly.type
_entity_poly.pdbx_seq_one_letter_code
_entity_poly.pdbx_strand_id
1 'polypeptide(L)'
;MYNLLYPGGLFLIQCIAPPPVTWAASIEPQTWLARRFGLILRLSSQEHLPTFQMVDLIARQIGFNLQLADDLSETYRLRLQYWLSYLQIYHNTVIGDTSETIFHDWNINLSILLNLIESGDVHFFQYLLSKPENAPDHVSIPDSQRCCVLRDSRVNLSPYRRNSLPFHRHIALVGYPSRK
;
A
#
# COMPACT_ATOMS: atom_id res chain seq x y z
N MET A 1 13.62 -5.66 7.85
CA MET A 1 12.84 -5.00 8.93
C MET A 1 12.93 -5.76 10.24
N TYR A 2 12.61 -7.06 10.27
CA TYR A 2 12.67 -7.87 11.49
C TYR A 2 14.02 -7.78 12.23
N ASN A 3 15.13 -7.93 11.49
CA ASN A 3 16.49 -7.82 12.05
C ASN A 3 16.87 -6.40 12.50
N LEU A 4 16.05 -5.38 12.20
CA LEU A 4 16.27 -4.00 12.64
C LEU A 4 15.54 -3.67 13.94
N LEU A 5 14.68 -4.56 14.42
CA LEU A 5 13.92 -4.37 15.65
C LEU A 5 14.60 -5.12 16.79
N TYR A 6 14.67 -4.46 17.95
CA TYR A 6 14.98 -5.12 19.21
C TYR A 6 13.87 -6.12 19.56
N PRO A 7 14.18 -7.18 20.33
CA PRO A 7 13.15 -8.03 20.92
C PRO A 7 12.10 -7.19 21.69
N GLY A 8 10.82 -7.52 21.54
CA GLY A 8 9.70 -6.70 22.03
C GLY A 8 9.36 -5.47 21.15
N GLY A 9 10.18 -5.17 20.14
CA GLY A 9 9.98 -4.03 19.25
C GLY A 9 8.69 -4.14 18.42
N LEU A 10 8.03 -2.99 18.23
CA LEU A 10 6.80 -2.89 17.43
C LEU A 10 7.09 -2.37 16.03
N PHE A 11 6.26 -2.78 15.08
CA PHE A 11 6.34 -2.35 13.70
C PHE A 11 4.95 -2.17 13.10
N LEU A 12 4.66 -0.96 12.61
CA LEU A 12 3.38 -0.62 12.01
C LEU A 12 3.52 -0.62 10.49
N ILE A 13 2.64 -1.36 9.80
CA ILE A 13 2.55 -1.37 8.34
C ILE A 13 1.16 -0.94 7.94
N GLN A 14 1.08 -0.04 6.95
CA GLN A 14 -0.16 0.23 6.25
C GLN A 14 -0.05 -0.34 4.83
N CYS A 15 -1.09 -1.03 4.37
CA CYS A 15 -1.13 -1.53 3.00
C CYS A 15 -2.54 -1.50 2.41
N ILE A 16 -2.57 -1.60 1.09
CA ILE A 16 -3.79 -1.72 0.28
C ILE A 16 -3.88 -3.18 -0.14
N ALA A 17 -5.01 -3.83 0.14
CA ALA A 17 -5.20 -5.24 -0.17
C ALA A 17 -6.64 -5.53 -0.58
N PRO A 18 -6.89 -6.56 -1.40
CA PRO A 18 -8.25 -7.07 -1.60
C PRO A 18 -8.82 -7.62 -0.28
N PRO A 19 -10.16 -7.68 -0.16
CA PRO A 19 -10.79 -8.26 1.03
C PRO A 19 -10.36 -9.73 1.22
N PRO A 20 -10.39 -10.25 2.47
CA PRO A 20 -10.21 -11.67 2.72
C PRO A 20 -11.29 -12.48 1.99
N VAL A 21 -10.91 -13.63 1.44
CA VAL A 21 -11.81 -14.53 0.68
C VAL A 21 -13.06 -14.93 1.48
N THR A 22 -12.97 -14.95 2.81
CA THR A 22 -14.09 -15.27 3.70
C THR A 22 -15.19 -14.21 3.77
N TRP A 23 -14.93 -12.98 3.29
CA TRP A 23 -15.91 -11.88 3.29
C TRP A 23 -16.63 -11.75 1.95
N ALA A 24 -16.07 -12.32 0.87
CA ALA A 24 -16.63 -12.23 -0.47
C ALA A 24 -17.43 -13.49 -0.82
N ALA A 25 -18.76 -13.43 -0.64
CA ALA A 25 -19.68 -14.43 -1.17
C ALA A 25 -19.93 -14.22 -2.68
N SER A 26 -18.88 -14.25 -3.51
CA SER A 26 -18.98 -14.47 -4.97
C SER A 26 -17.57 -14.42 -5.57
N ILE A 27 -17.12 -15.54 -6.13
CA ILE A 27 -15.83 -15.64 -6.82
C ILE A 27 -16.09 -15.42 -8.32
N GLU A 28 -15.86 -14.19 -8.79
CA GLU A 28 -15.64 -13.89 -10.20
C GLU A 28 -14.24 -13.24 -10.33
N PRO A 29 -13.43 -13.56 -11.37
CA PRO A 29 -11.98 -13.44 -11.27
C PRO A 29 -11.50 -11.98 -11.24
N GLN A 30 -10.85 -11.60 -10.14
CA GLN A 30 -10.20 -10.31 -9.83
C GLN A 30 -9.03 -9.91 -10.78
N THR A 31 -8.93 -10.51 -11.96
CA THR A 31 -7.86 -10.24 -12.94
C THR A 31 -7.98 -8.87 -13.61
N TRP A 32 -9.19 -8.36 -13.79
CA TRP A 32 -9.40 -7.02 -14.35
C TRP A 32 -9.05 -5.90 -13.35
N LEU A 33 -9.32 -6.12 -12.05
CA LEU A 33 -9.00 -5.21 -10.95
C LEU A 33 -7.48 -5.05 -10.80
N ALA A 34 -6.73 -6.15 -10.76
CA ALA A 34 -5.27 -6.13 -10.68
C ALA A 34 -4.63 -5.33 -11.83
N ARG A 35 -5.19 -5.41 -13.05
CA ARG A 35 -4.73 -4.63 -14.21
C ARG A 35 -4.99 -3.13 -14.04
N ARG A 36 -6.14 -2.73 -13.47
CA ARG A 36 -6.43 -1.31 -13.19
C ARG A 36 -5.60 -0.76 -12.03
N PHE A 37 -5.37 -1.54 -10.98
CA PHE A 37 -4.49 -1.15 -9.87
C PHE A 37 -3.06 -0.89 -10.31
N GLY A 38 -2.48 -1.77 -11.12
CA GLY A 38 -1.15 -1.58 -11.69
C GLY A 38 -1.03 -0.29 -12.51
N LEU A 39 -2.11 0.08 -13.21
CA LEU A 39 -2.17 1.29 -14.03
C LEU A 39 -2.29 2.58 -13.18
N ILE A 40 -3.12 2.57 -12.14
CA ILE A 40 -3.41 3.73 -11.27
C ILE A 40 -2.24 4.02 -10.33
N LEU A 41 -1.67 2.98 -9.71
CA LEU A 41 -0.58 3.15 -8.75
C LEU A 41 0.80 3.18 -9.42
N ARG A 42 0.87 3.06 -10.76
CA ARG A 42 2.11 2.79 -11.51
C ARG A 42 2.97 1.71 -10.82
N LEU A 43 2.32 0.71 -10.23
CA LEU A 43 3.03 -0.45 -9.69
C LEU A 43 3.59 -1.16 -10.91
N SER A 44 4.89 -0.98 -11.15
CA SER A 44 5.56 -1.39 -12.39
C SER A 44 5.67 -2.91 -12.55
N SER A 45 5.15 -3.69 -11.61
CA SER A 45 5.09 -5.14 -11.67
C SER A 45 3.63 -5.60 -11.54
N GLN A 46 3.23 -6.56 -12.37
CA GLN A 46 1.96 -7.30 -12.30
C GLN A 46 1.85 -8.17 -11.03
N GLU A 47 2.37 -7.72 -9.90
CA GLU A 47 2.34 -8.47 -8.67
C GLU A 47 0.95 -8.29 -8.03
N HIS A 48 0.32 -9.43 -7.76
CA HIS A 48 -0.97 -9.48 -7.10
C HIS A 48 -0.82 -8.77 -5.75
N LEU A 49 -1.71 -7.82 -5.45
CA LEU A 49 -1.71 -7.18 -4.13
C LEU A 49 -1.77 -8.27 -3.07
N PRO A 50 -0.88 -8.26 -2.06
CA PRO A 50 -0.88 -9.28 -1.04
C PRO A 50 -2.23 -9.24 -0.32
N THR A 51 -2.91 -10.38 -0.26
CA THR A 51 -4.15 -10.51 0.52
C THR A 51 -3.84 -10.34 2.01
N PHE A 52 -4.85 -10.01 2.80
CA PHE A 52 -4.75 -9.97 4.27
C PHE A 52 -4.09 -11.24 4.85
N GLN A 53 -4.52 -12.41 4.36
CA GLN A 53 -4.00 -13.70 4.80
C GLN A 53 -2.52 -13.89 4.44
N MET A 54 -2.09 -13.37 3.29
CA MET A 54 -0.70 -13.44 2.86
C MET A 54 0.20 -12.59 3.76
N VAL A 55 -0.26 -11.41 4.18
CA VAL A 55 0.50 -10.54 5.09
C VAL A 55 0.69 -11.21 6.46
N ASP A 56 -0.37 -11.76 7.05
CA ASP A 56 -0.28 -12.48 8.33
C ASP A 56 0.63 -13.72 8.23
N LEU A 57 0.47 -14.52 7.16
CA LEU A 57 1.30 -15.69 6.93
C LEU A 57 2.79 -15.33 6.81
N ILE A 58 3.13 -14.33 6.00
CA ILE A 58 4.51 -13.87 5.81
C ILE A 58 5.07 -13.32 7.13
N ALA A 59 4.29 -12.51 7.86
CA ALA A 59 4.71 -11.95 9.14
C ALA A 59 5.09 -13.06 10.12
N ARG A 60 4.23 -14.09 10.26
CA ARG A 60 4.49 -15.25 11.11
C ARG A 60 5.68 -16.08 10.65
N GLN A 61 5.84 -16.29 9.34
CA GLN A 61 7.00 -16.99 8.79
C GLN A 61 8.33 -16.28 9.09
N ILE A 62 8.33 -14.96 9.12
CA ILE A 62 9.49 -14.14 9.49
C ILE A 62 9.73 -14.16 11.01
N GLY A 63 8.71 -14.50 11.81
CA GLY A 63 8.76 -14.55 13.27
C GLY A 63 8.09 -13.37 13.98
N PHE A 64 7.36 -12.52 13.26
CA PHE A 64 6.52 -11.50 13.88
C PHE A 64 5.25 -12.10 14.48
N ASN A 65 4.80 -11.52 15.59
CA ASN A 65 3.46 -11.69 16.12
C ASN A 65 2.57 -10.54 15.65
N LEU A 66 1.44 -10.88 15.00
CA LEU A 66 0.40 -9.91 14.67
C LEU A 66 -0.38 -9.54 15.94
N GLN A 67 -0.34 -8.27 16.32
CA GLN A 67 -1.01 -7.75 17.52
C GLN A 67 -2.36 -7.15 17.19
N LEU A 68 -2.45 -6.40 16.09
CA LEU A 68 -3.65 -5.70 15.67
C LEU A 68 -3.70 -5.62 14.14
N ALA A 69 -4.89 -5.74 13.58
CA ALA A 69 -5.16 -5.46 12.19
C ALA A 69 -6.45 -4.63 12.09
N ASP A 70 -6.31 -3.36 11.71
CA ASP A 70 -7.42 -2.42 11.59
C ASP A 70 -7.74 -2.18 10.12
N ASP A 71 -9.03 -2.22 9.79
CA ASP A 71 -9.54 -1.75 8.50
C ASP A 71 -9.80 -0.24 8.56
N LEU A 72 -9.05 0.51 7.75
CA LEU A 72 -9.10 1.95 7.61
C LEU A 72 -9.84 2.40 6.35
N SER A 73 -10.51 1.49 5.64
CA SER A 73 -11.15 1.76 4.34
C SER A 73 -12.15 2.90 4.42
N GLU A 74 -12.98 2.95 5.46
CA GLU A 74 -13.93 4.06 5.66
C GLU A 74 -13.24 5.41 5.85
N THR A 75 -12.13 5.43 6.60
CA THR A 75 -11.34 6.65 6.79
C THR A 75 -10.73 7.11 5.46
N TYR A 76 -10.22 6.17 4.66
CA TYR A 76 -9.67 6.47 3.34
C TYR A 76 -10.75 6.89 2.34
N ARG A 77 -11.94 6.29 2.38
CA ARG A 77 -13.10 6.67 1.57
C ARG A 77 -13.45 8.14 1.78
N LEU A 78 -13.63 8.56 3.04
CA LEU A 78 -13.91 9.96 3.38
C LEU A 78 -12.79 10.91 2.95
N ARG A 79 -11.53 10.50 3.12
CA ARG A 79 -10.37 11.30 2.71
C ARG A 79 -10.30 11.48 1.19
N LEU A 80 -10.56 10.43 0.42
CA LEU A 80 -10.59 10.49 -1.04
C LEU A 80 -11.74 11.37 -1.54
N GLN A 81 -12.91 11.27 -0.93
CA GLN A 81 -14.03 12.17 -1.22
C GLN A 81 -13.64 13.63 -0.99
N TYR A 82 -13.03 13.94 0.15
CA TYR A 82 -12.52 15.28 0.45
C TYR A 82 -11.49 15.75 -0.59
N TRP A 83 -10.52 14.92 -0.96
CA TRP A 83 -9.50 15.28 -1.96
C TRP A 83 -10.08 15.51 -3.35
N LEU A 84 -11.06 14.72 -3.77
CA LEU A 84 -11.76 14.93 -5.04
C LEU A 84 -12.51 16.26 -5.04
N SER A 85 -13.26 16.56 -3.97
CA SER A 85 -13.93 17.86 -3.84
C SER A 85 -12.94 19.02 -3.83
N TYR A 86 -11.80 18.85 -3.14
CA TYR A 86 -10.74 19.85 -3.11
C TYR A 86 -10.18 20.11 -4.52
N LEU A 87 -9.84 19.07 -5.27
CA LEU A 87 -9.34 19.22 -6.65
C LEU A 87 -10.34 19.97 -7.53
N GLN A 88 -11.63 19.67 -7.41
CA GLN A 88 -12.68 20.33 -8.18
C GLN A 88 -12.82 21.82 -7.83
N ILE A 89 -12.81 22.16 -6.53
CA ILE A 89 -12.92 23.54 -6.05
C ILE A 89 -11.72 24.39 -6.52
N TYR A 90 -10.52 23.82 -6.47
CA TYR A 90 -9.27 24.52 -6.79
C TYR A 90 -8.76 24.24 -8.21
N HIS A 91 -9.64 23.85 -9.14
CA HIS A 91 -9.30 23.46 -10.52
C HIS A 91 -8.30 24.40 -11.21
N ASN A 92 -8.62 25.70 -11.28
CA ASN A 92 -7.79 26.67 -12.00
C ASN A 92 -6.41 26.85 -11.36
N THR A 93 -6.35 26.80 -10.03
CA THR A 93 -5.08 26.89 -9.29
C THR A 93 -4.22 25.67 -9.56
N VAL A 94 -4.79 24.45 -9.45
CA VAL A 94 -4.05 23.21 -9.66
C VAL A 94 -3.55 23.09 -11.09
N ILE A 95 -4.36 23.46 -12.10
CA ILE A 95 -3.91 23.48 -13.50
C ILE A 95 -2.81 24.52 -13.71
N GLY A 96 -2.93 25.70 -13.10
CA GLY A 96 -1.90 26.74 -13.15
C GLY A 96 -0.53 26.28 -12.61
N ASP A 97 -0.54 25.45 -11.56
CA ASP A 97 0.68 24.93 -10.92
C ASP A 97 1.24 23.65 -11.58
N THR A 98 0.41 22.94 -12.35
CA THR A 98 0.76 21.64 -12.95
C THR A 98 0.49 21.63 -14.45
N SER A 99 -0.56 20.95 -14.88
CA SER A 99 -1.11 20.96 -16.22
C SER A 99 -2.51 20.35 -16.20
N GLU A 100 -3.30 20.62 -17.23
CA GLU A 100 -4.63 20.00 -17.39
C GLU A 100 -4.56 18.47 -17.44
N THR A 101 -3.52 17.91 -18.09
CA THR A 101 -3.31 16.46 -18.16
C THR A 101 -3.05 15.86 -16.77
N ILE A 102 -2.19 16.48 -15.95
CA ILE A 102 -1.90 16.00 -14.60
C ILE A 102 -3.15 16.09 -13.72
N PHE A 103 -3.88 17.19 -13.81
CA PHE A 103 -5.15 17.37 -13.11
C PHE A 103 -6.14 16.26 -13.47
N HIS A 104 -6.32 15.99 -14.75
CA HIS A 104 -7.23 14.95 -15.25
C HIS A 104 -6.81 13.55 -14.78
N ASP A 105 -5.52 13.22 -14.88
CA ASP A 105 -4.98 11.95 -14.41
C ASP A 105 -5.22 11.76 -12.90
N TRP A 106 -4.98 12.79 -12.09
CA TRP A 106 -5.23 12.73 -10.65
C TRP A 106 -6.72 12.53 -10.34
N ASN A 107 -7.59 13.28 -11.02
CA ASN A 107 -9.03 13.16 -10.81
C ASN A 107 -9.55 11.76 -11.18
N ILE A 108 -9.09 11.18 -12.29
CA ILE A 108 -9.41 9.81 -12.69
C ILE A 108 -8.89 8.81 -11.67
N ASN A 109 -7.60 8.88 -11.30
CA ASN A 109 -6.98 7.91 -10.41
C ASN A 109 -7.63 7.88 -9.03
N LEU A 110 -7.92 9.06 -8.46
CA LEU A 110 -8.61 9.16 -7.16
C LEU A 110 -10.06 8.68 -7.24
N SER A 111 -10.77 8.99 -8.33
CA SER A 111 -12.14 8.52 -8.53
C SER A 111 -12.22 7.00 -8.65
N ILE A 112 -11.28 6.39 -9.39
CA ILE A 112 -11.24 4.93 -9.48
C ILE A 112 -10.90 4.32 -8.13
N LEU A 113 -9.91 4.84 -7.41
CA LEU A 113 -9.56 4.32 -6.09
C LEU A 113 -10.73 4.43 -5.10
N LEU A 114 -11.46 5.55 -5.11
CA LEU A 114 -12.66 5.72 -4.30
C LEU A 114 -13.72 4.67 -4.64
N ASN A 115 -14.01 4.49 -5.94
CA ASN A 115 -14.98 3.50 -6.40
C ASN A 115 -14.59 2.07 -5.96
N LEU A 116 -13.29 1.75 -5.96
CA LEU A 116 -12.79 0.43 -5.56
C LEU A 116 -12.90 0.18 -4.05
N ILE A 117 -12.81 1.24 -3.23
CA ILE A 117 -13.11 1.14 -1.80
C ILE A 117 -14.62 1.00 -1.59
N GLU A 118 -15.43 1.79 -2.29
CA GLU A 118 -16.89 1.78 -2.16
C GLU A 118 -17.52 0.46 -2.64
N SER A 119 -16.92 -0.20 -3.63
CA SER A 119 -17.35 -1.53 -4.08
C SER A 119 -16.87 -2.66 -3.16
N GLY A 120 -15.97 -2.39 -2.22
CA GLY A 120 -15.32 -3.41 -1.40
C GLY A 120 -14.27 -4.24 -2.15
N ASP A 121 -13.89 -3.84 -3.37
CA ASP A 121 -12.85 -4.53 -4.14
C ASP A 121 -11.47 -4.38 -3.49
N VAL A 122 -11.27 -3.29 -2.76
CA VAL A 122 -10.04 -3.01 -2.04
C VAL A 122 -10.28 -2.37 -0.69
N HIS A 123 -9.45 -2.77 0.26
CA HIS A 123 -9.41 -2.28 1.62
C HIS A 123 -8.04 -1.70 1.97
N PHE A 124 -8.05 -0.76 2.91
CA PHE A 124 -6.84 -0.20 3.52
C PHE A 124 -6.67 -0.82 4.89
N PHE A 125 -5.59 -1.55 5.10
CA PHE A 125 -5.31 -2.19 6.38
C PHE A 125 -4.11 -1.56 7.07
N GLN A 126 -4.17 -1.51 8.39
CA GLN A 126 -3.05 -1.19 9.26
C GLN A 126 -2.75 -2.37 10.17
N TYR A 127 -1.55 -2.91 10.06
CA TYR A 127 -1.06 -4.02 10.87
C TYR A 127 -0.06 -3.52 11.90
N LEU A 128 -0.29 -3.84 13.16
CA LEU A 128 0.70 -3.72 14.21
C LEU A 128 1.34 -5.10 14.43
N LEU A 129 2.61 -5.20 14.06
CA LEU A 129 3.44 -6.38 14.25
C LEU A 129 4.36 -6.16 15.45
N SER A 130 4.72 -7.23 16.13
CA SER A 130 5.68 -7.21 17.24
C SER A 130 6.72 -8.30 17.08
N LYS A 131 7.97 -7.99 17.39
CA LYS A 131 9.03 -8.98 17.53
C LYS A 131 8.92 -9.61 18.93
N PRO A 132 8.89 -10.95 19.07
CA PRO A 132 8.85 -11.58 20.39
C PRO A 132 10.02 -11.15 21.28
N GLU A 133 9.85 -11.14 22.61
CA GLU A 133 10.92 -10.78 23.55
C GLU A 133 12.08 -11.79 23.56
N ASN A 134 11.77 -13.05 23.29
CA ASN A 134 12.76 -14.13 23.23
C ASN A 134 13.21 -14.45 21.79
N ALA A 135 12.88 -13.58 20.83
CA ALA A 135 13.22 -13.83 19.44
C ALA A 135 14.73 -13.59 19.18
N PRO A 136 15.34 -14.35 18.26
CA PRO A 136 16.73 -14.14 17.91
C PRO A 136 16.95 -12.74 17.31
N ASP A 137 18.12 -12.16 17.58
CA ASP A 137 18.51 -10.85 17.04
C ASP A 137 18.48 -10.84 15.51
N HIS A 138 18.83 -11.97 14.91
CA HIS A 138 18.92 -12.15 13.48
C HIS A 138 18.18 -13.39 13.00
N VAL A 139 17.31 -13.22 11.99
CA VAL A 139 16.72 -14.30 11.21
C VAL A 139 17.31 -14.26 9.80
N SER A 140 17.86 -15.39 9.37
CA SER A 140 18.36 -15.59 8.01
C SER A 140 17.16 -15.80 7.09
N ILE A 141 16.73 -14.74 6.40
CA ILE A 141 15.67 -14.86 5.39
C ILE A 141 16.28 -15.54 4.15
N PRO A 142 15.78 -16.72 3.72
CA PRO A 142 16.27 -17.42 2.54
C PRO A 142 16.21 -16.52 1.30
N ASP A 143 17.20 -16.62 0.40
CA ASP A 143 17.24 -15.81 -0.82
C ASP A 143 16.00 -15.98 -1.71
N SER A 144 15.32 -17.13 -1.63
CA SER A 144 14.04 -17.40 -2.30
C SER A 144 12.89 -16.53 -1.78
N GLN A 145 12.95 -16.06 -0.53
CA GLN A 145 11.96 -15.18 0.09
C GLN A 145 12.34 -13.70 0.00
N ARG A 146 13.60 -13.38 -0.34
CA ARG A 146 14.04 -12.00 -0.61
C ARG A 146 13.45 -11.43 -1.91
N CYS A 147 12.99 -12.30 -2.82
CA CYS A 147 12.67 -11.94 -4.20
C CYS A 147 11.17 -11.80 -4.53
N CYS A 148 10.24 -12.07 -3.61
CA CYS A 148 8.79 -11.91 -3.89
C CYS A 148 8.33 -10.44 -3.99
N VAL A 149 9.25 -9.47 -4.02
CA VAL A 149 8.94 -8.03 -4.08
C VAL A 149 9.61 -7.34 -5.28
N LEU A 150 10.59 -7.95 -5.97
CA LEU A 150 11.40 -7.22 -6.97
C LEU A 150 12.04 -8.14 -8.03
N ARG A 151 11.26 -8.99 -8.73
CA ARG A 151 11.77 -9.68 -9.93
C ARG A 151 10.98 -9.32 -11.19
N ASP A 152 11.06 -8.06 -11.59
CA ASP A 152 11.18 -7.72 -13.01
C ASP A 152 11.67 -6.28 -13.22
N SER A 153 12.99 -6.12 -13.31
CA SER A 153 13.62 -4.85 -13.71
C SER A 153 14.43 -5.05 -15.00
N ARG A 154 13.70 -5.17 -16.11
CA ARG A 154 14.19 -4.85 -17.45
C ARG A 154 13.17 -3.97 -18.18
N VAL A 155 12.96 -2.76 -17.69
CA VAL A 155 12.31 -1.70 -18.46
C VAL A 155 13.20 -0.47 -18.39
N ASN A 156 13.77 -0.10 -19.54
CA ASN A 156 14.53 1.13 -19.73
C ASN A 156 13.63 2.34 -19.46
N LEU A 157 13.88 3.08 -18.39
CA LEU A 157 13.17 4.32 -18.08
C LEU A 157 13.93 5.53 -18.63
N SER A 158 13.26 6.26 -19.52
CA SER A 158 13.62 7.57 -20.07
C SER A 158 13.71 8.67 -18.99
N PRO A 159 14.52 9.73 -19.16
CA PRO A 159 14.77 10.72 -18.13
C PRO A 159 13.74 11.86 -18.18
N TYR A 160 12.64 11.75 -17.43
CA TYR A 160 11.79 12.91 -17.12
C TYR A 160 12.12 13.49 -15.74
N ARG A 161 12.42 14.80 -15.73
CA ARG A 161 12.80 15.61 -14.57
C ARG A 161 11.74 15.57 -13.47
N ARG A 162 12.20 15.39 -12.22
CA ARG A 162 11.42 15.50 -10.99
C ARG A 162 11.18 16.98 -10.65
N ASN A 163 9.94 17.43 -10.81
CA ASN A 163 9.42 18.55 -10.03
C ASN A 163 8.52 17.96 -8.94
N SER A 164 9.08 17.81 -7.74
CA SER A 164 8.40 17.34 -6.55
C SER A 164 7.73 18.49 -5.82
N LEU A 165 6.40 18.50 -5.77
CA LEU A 165 5.61 19.14 -4.70
C LEU A 165 5.65 18.24 -3.43
N PRO A 166 5.22 18.73 -2.25
CA PRO A 166 5.54 18.15 -0.93
C PRO A 166 4.68 16.91 -0.60
N PHE A 167 4.33 16.12 -1.61
CA PHE A 167 3.82 14.77 -1.43
C PHE A 167 5.00 13.89 -1.01
N HIS A 168 5.43 14.08 0.24
CA HIS A 168 6.33 13.16 0.90
C HIS A 168 5.75 11.76 0.74
N ARG A 169 6.61 10.86 0.27
CA ARG A 169 6.52 9.41 0.36
C ARG A 169 5.73 9.00 1.61
N HIS A 170 4.42 8.80 1.48
CA HIS A 170 3.58 8.19 2.52
C HIS A 170 3.06 6.82 2.08
N ILE A 171 3.81 6.16 1.19
CA ILE A 171 4.14 4.75 1.44
C ILE A 171 5.53 4.76 2.10
N ALA A 172 5.59 5.35 3.29
CA ALA A 172 6.72 5.19 4.18
C ALA A 172 6.39 4.02 5.09
N LEU A 173 7.24 3.01 5.11
CA LEU A 173 7.36 2.12 6.26
C LEU A 173 7.88 2.99 7.40
N VAL A 174 6.98 3.66 8.11
CA VAL A 174 7.33 4.50 9.27
C VAL A 174 7.58 3.55 10.44
N GLY A 175 8.81 3.05 10.54
CA GLY A 175 9.30 2.40 11.74
C GLY A 175 9.61 3.45 12.79
N TYR A 176 8.81 3.54 13.85
CA TYR A 176 9.18 4.29 15.04
C TYR A 176 10.08 3.40 15.90
N PRO A 177 11.36 3.77 16.15
CA PRO A 177 12.12 3.11 17.19
C PRO A 177 11.50 3.45 18.55
N SER A 178 10.91 2.46 19.21
CA SER A 178 10.47 2.61 20.59
C SER A 178 11.71 2.81 21.48
N ARG A 179 11.83 3.97 22.11
CA ARG A 179 12.81 4.21 23.18
C ARG A 179 12.15 3.89 24.52
N LYS A 180 12.48 2.77 25.14
CA LYS A 180 12.60 2.61 26.59
C LYS A 180 13.60 1.51 26.89
#